data_AF-K1Q5N2-F1
#
_entry.id   AF-K1Q5N2-F1
#
_cell.length_a   1.000
_cell.length_b   1.000
_cell.length_c   1.000
_cell.angle_alpha   90.00
_cell.angle_beta   90.00
_cell.angle_gamma   90.00
#
_symmetry.space_group_name_H-M   'P 1'
#
loop_
_entity.id
_entity.type
_entity.pdbx_description
1 polymer ?
#
loop_
_entity_poly.entity_id
_entity_poly.type
_entity_poly.pdbx_seq_one_letter_code
_entity_poly.pdbx_strand_id
1 'polypeptide(L)'
;MDSPTAKPCTKDEFKPKNLFLDYDRPRDFITFQHCGSAPAYLIWRLFWAVYHVVWIILTGVYSWQWAGNDPEQQVKWFIFLTDWCYFVLTVSTLVDAACVVYIFFCRVDIKNGISDEMTWYLKANWVIFNIANSSAVVVTLTFWGLVYNGGSVTVIDIFTHGVNAIYVIVNASVTSVPVRFYHFLHGILFGVTYVVFTAVYYAAGGTNHQNKPYIYPVLDWTVPGTTLAYCLAVLLVALPLGHFLFFGIYALRRCSCRQQTTSNPV
;
A
#
# COMPACT_ATOMS: atom_id res chain seq x y z
N MET A 1 -42.09 12.71 -16.11
CA MET A 1 -40.75 13.17 -16.58
C MET A 1 -39.75 12.60 -15.61
N ASP A 2 -39.22 11.43 -15.92
CA ASP A 2 -38.23 10.77 -15.07
C ASP A 2 -36.90 11.49 -15.20
N SER A 3 -36.41 12.02 -14.07
CA SER A 3 -35.03 12.49 -13.95
C SER A 3 -34.09 11.36 -14.39
N PRO A 4 -33.17 11.58 -15.35
CA PRO A 4 -32.23 10.56 -15.75
C PRO A 4 -31.33 10.29 -14.54
N THR A 5 -31.61 9.21 -13.82
CA THR A 5 -30.76 8.74 -12.73
C THR A 5 -29.34 8.63 -13.25
N ALA A 6 -28.47 9.53 -12.81
CA ALA A 6 -27.08 9.57 -13.25
C ALA A 6 -26.47 8.18 -13.00
N LYS A 7 -26.01 7.50 -14.06
CA LYS A 7 -25.29 6.23 -13.91
C LYS A 7 -24.19 6.41 -12.85
N PRO A 8 -24.12 5.58 -11.78
CA PRO A 8 -23.09 5.69 -10.76
C PRO A 8 -21.69 5.67 -11.39
N CYS A 9 -20.82 6.56 -10.94
CA CYS A 9 -19.48 6.79 -11.53
C CYS A 9 -18.54 5.57 -11.45
N THR A 10 -18.93 4.52 -10.74
CA THR A 10 -18.14 3.29 -10.51
C THR A 10 -18.83 2.00 -10.98
N LYS A 11 -19.98 2.06 -11.69
CA LYS A 11 -20.68 0.84 -12.15
C LYS A 11 -19.78 -0.08 -12.98
N ASP A 12 -18.89 0.51 -13.78
CA ASP A 12 -17.99 -0.25 -14.64
C ASP A 12 -16.88 -0.98 -13.87
N GLU A 13 -16.62 -0.62 -12.61
CA GLU A 13 -15.56 -1.22 -11.78
C GLU A 13 -15.86 -2.68 -11.39
N PHE A 14 -17.14 -3.06 -11.33
CA PHE A 14 -17.58 -4.42 -10.96
C PHE A 14 -17.60 -5.40 -12.15
N LYS A 15 -17.08 -5.02 -13.31
CA LYS A 15 -16.98 -5.94 -14.45
C LYS A 15 -15.84 -6.93 -14.22
N PRO A 16 -16.02 -8.24 -14.50
CA PRO A 16 -14.98 -9.26 -14.27
C PRO A 16 -13.64 -8.96 -14.96
N LYS A 17 -13.65 -8.26 -16.11
CA LYS A 17 -12.43 -7.83 -16.81
C LYS A 17 -11.50 -6.94 -15.97
N ASN A 18 -12.03 -6.28 -14.93
CA ASN A 18 -11.24 -5.47 -14.01
C ASN A 18 -10.49 -6.31 -12.95
N LEU A 19 -10.59 -7.64 -13.00
CA LEU A 19 -9.66 -8.50 -12.29
C LEU A 19 -8.24 -8.36 -12.86
N PHE A 20 -8.13 -8.12 -14.17
CA PHE A 20 -6.85 -7.98 -14.86
C PHE A 20 -6.23 -6.58 -14.65
N LEU A 21 -5.03 -6.38 -15.21
CA LEU A 21 -4.24 -5.15 -15.08
C LEU A 21 -4.31 -4.26 -16.33
N ASP A 22 -5.25 -4.48 -17.24
CA ASP A 22 -5.42 -3.64 -18.43
C ASP A 22 -6.19 -2.37 -18.10
N TYR A 23 -5.69 -1.20 -18.46
CA TYR A 23 -6.35 0.08 -18.23
C TYR A 23 -6.01 1.04 -19.39
N ASP A 24 -7.01 1.82 -19.81
CA ASP A 24 -7.01 2.60 -21.06
C ASP A 24 -6.38 3.99 -20.92
N ARG A 25 -6.02 4.39 -19.71
CA ARG A 25 -5.47 5.73 -19.42
C ARG A 25 -4.17 5.65 -18.63
N PRO A 26 -3.06 5.16 -19.21
CA PRO A 26 -1.78 5.03 -18.51
C PRO A 26 -1.25 6.35 -17.94
N ARG A 27 -1.65 7.49 -18.52
CA ARG A 27 -1.36 8.84 -18.00
C ARG A 27 -1.84 9.08 -16.56
N ASP A 28 -2.89 8.40 -16.12
CA ASP A 28 -3.40 8.54 -14.75
C ASP A 28 -2.39 8.06 -13.70
N PHE A 29 -1.44 7.20 -14.06
CA PHE A 29 -0.40 6.75 -13.14
C PHE A 29 0.65 7.82 -12.85
N ILE A 30 0.76 8.83 -13.72
CA ILE A 30 1.79 9.85 -13.66
C ILE A 30 1.25 11.27 -13.44
N THR A 31 0.02 11.39 -12.93
CA THR A 31 -0.65 12.69 -12.75
C THR A 31 -1.42 12.79 -11.44
N PHE A 32 -1.71 14.03 -11.05
CA PHE A 32 -2.68 14.34 -9.99
C PHE A 32 -4.11 14.28 -10.53
N GLN A 33 -5.06 13.91 -9.66
CA GLN A 33 -6.49 13.79 -9.95
C GLN A 33 -7.16 15.10 -10.37
N HIS A 34 -6.72 16.22 -9.79
CA HIS A 34 -7.28 17.55 -10.00
C HIS A 34 -6.20 18.47 -10.57
N CYS A 35 -6.32 18.84 -11.86
CA CYS A 35 -5.53 19.82 -12.63
C CYS A 35 -4.11 20.15 -12.11
N GLY A 36 -3.33 19.13 -11.74
CA GLY A 36 -1.97 19.31 -11.25
C GLY A 36 -0.99 19.25 -12.40
N SER A 37 0.04 20.10 -12.36
CA SER A 37 1.07 20.10 -13.40
C SER A 37 1.92 18.82 -13.31
N ALA A 38 2.29 18.25 -14.45
CA ALA A 38 3.16 17.07 -14.49
C ALA A 38 4.51 17.28 -13.76
N PRO A 39 5.16 18.47 -13.82
CA PRO A 39 6.34 18.76 -13.01
C PRO A 39 6.08 18.70 -11.50
N ALA A 40 4.94 19.20 -11.02
CA ALA A 40 4.61 19.14 -9.60
C ALA A 40 4.42 17.68 -9.13
N TYR A 41 3.80 16.83 -9.97
CA TYR A 41 3.65 15.41 -9.65
C TYR A 41 5.00 14.68 -9.60
N LEU A 42 5.91 15.02 -10.52
CA LEU A 42 7.28 14.50 -10.49
C LEU A 42 8.00 14.87 -9.20
N ILE A 43 7.96 16.15 -8.79
CA ILE A 43 8.56 16.62 -7.53
C ILE A 43 7.96 15.87 -6.34
N TRP A 44 6.63 15.73 -6.30
CA TRP A 44 5.92 14.98 -5.27
C TRP A 44 6.43 13.54 -5.14
N ARG A 45 6.56 12.82 -6.26
CA ARG A 45 7.04 11.42 -6.24
C ARG A 45 8.50 11.30 -5.82
N LEU A 46 9.38 12.20 -6.28
CA LEU A 46 10.78 12.22 -5.88
C LEU A 46 10.94 12.50 -4.37
N PHE A 47 10.19 13.46 -3.83
CA PHE A 47 10.21 13.78 -2.40
C PHE A 47 9.85 12.56 -1.55
N TRP A 48 8.74 11.90 -1.85
CA TRP A 48 8.28 10.75 -1.05
C TRP A 48 9.15 9.51 -1.22
N ALA A 49 9.76 9.32 -2.40
CA ALA A 49 10.74 8.26 -2.61
C ALA A 49 11.97 8.47 -1.71
N VAL A 50 12.55 9.67 -1.69
CA VAL A 50 13.68 10.00 -0.81
C VAL A 50 13.29 9.85 0.65
N TYR A 51 12.12 10.36 1.04
CA TYR A 51 11.61 10.25 2.41
C TYR A 51 11.52 8.79 2.87
N HIS A 52 10.90 7.89 2.10
CA HIS A 52 10.80 6.48 2.50
C HIS A 52 12.14 5.75 2.48
N VAL A 53 13.05 6.06 1.55
CA VAL A 53 14.41 5.51 1.56
C VAL A 53 15.16 5.90 2.84
N VAL A 54 15.08 7.17 3.25
CA VAL A 54 15.70 7.61 4.51
C VAL A 54 15.11 6.83 5.68
N TRP A 55 13.78 6.78 5.78
CA TRP A 55 13.12 6.13 6.90
C TRP A 55 13.35 4.62 6.96
N ILE A 56 13.39 3.90 5.83
CA ILE A 56 13.66 2.46 5.88
C ILE A 56 15.08 2.17 6.36
N ILE A 57 16.05 2.98 5.93
CA ILE A 57 17.42 2.91 6.44
C ILE A 57 17.42 3.19 7.94
N LEU A 58 16.72 4.24 8.39
CA LEU A 58 16.62 4.55 9.82
C LEU A 58 15.92 3.44 10.61
N THR A 59 14.90 2.76 10.08
CA THR A 59 14.25 1.64 10.78
C THR A 59 15.20 0.45 10.97
N GLY A 60 15.99 0.11 9.94
CA GLY A 60 17.01 -0.93 10.04
C GLY A 60 18.17 -0.51 10.96
N VAL A 61 18.62 0.74 10.87
CA VAL A 61 19.67 1.28 11.74
C VAL A 61 19.18 1.34 13.18
N TYR A 62 17.99 1.85 13.49
CA TYR A 62 17.48 1.94 14.87
C TYR A 62 16.94 0.62 15.43
N SER A 63 17.09 -0.50 14.71
CA SER A 63 16.77 -1.84 15.24
C SER A 63 17.52 -2.17 16.54
N TRP A 64 18.65 -1.50 16.86
CA TRP A 64 19.32 -1.60 18.18
C TRP A 64 18.39 -1.29 19.36
N GLN A 65 17.33 -0.50 19.16
CA GLN A 65 16.33 -0.23 20.21
C GLN A 65 15.74 -1.52 20.79
N TRP A 66 15.67 -2.58 19.99
CA TRP A 66 15.12 -3.88 20.38
C TRP A 66 16.16 -5.00 20.39
N ALA A 67 17.21 -4.89 19.55
CA ALA A 67 18.19 -5.95 19.31
C ALA A 67 19.54 -5.75 20.03
N GLY A 68 19.85 -4.55 20.52
CA GLY A 68 21.20 -4.23 20.99
C GLY A 68 22.27 -4.46 19.92
N ASN A 69 23.51 -4.76 20.34
CA ASN A 69 24.65 -4.93 19.44
C ASN A 69 24.84 -6.34 18.86
N ASP A 70 23.87 -7.25 19.08
CA ASP A 70 23.95 -8.62 18.60
C ASP A 70 23.46 -8.70 17.13
N PRO A 71 24.33 -9.06 16.17
CA PRO A 71 23.94 -9.20 14.77
C PRO A 71 22.81 -10.21 14.54
N GLU A 72 22.73 -11.29 15.33
CA GLU A 72 21.66 -12.28 15.21
C GLU A 72 20.30 -11.67 15.56
N GLN A 73 20.27 -10.77 16.55
CA GLN A 73 19.05 -10.06 16.91
C GLN A 73 18.69 -8.98 15.89
N GLN A 74 19.67 -8.33 15.25
CA GLN A 74 19.39 -7.30 14.23
C GLN A 74 18.75 -7.89 12.98
N VAL A 75 19.16 -9.10 12.57
CA VAL A 75 18.56 -9.79 11.41
C VAL A 75 17.09 -10.13 11.64
N LYS A 76 16.60 -10.16 12.89
CA LYS A 76 15.18 -10.35 13.19
C LYS A 76 14.29 -9.21 12.68
N TRP A 77 14.84 -8.05 12.29
CA TRP A 77 14.10 -7.04 11.53
C TRP A 77 13.32 -7.63 10.34
N PHE A 78 13.92 -8.60 9.63
CA PHE A 78 13.29 -9.24 8.46
C PHE A 78 12.12 -10.16 8.79
N ILE A 79 11.79 -10.42 10.05
CA ILE A 79 10.68 -11.32 10.40
C ILE A 79 9.37 -10.57 10.64
N PHE A 80 9.40 -9.26 10.82
CA PHE A 80 8.23 -8.48 11.20
C PHE A 80 7.42 -8.05 9.98
N LEU A 81 6.10 -8.24 10.05
CA LEU A 81 5.15 -7.80 9.03
C LEU A 81 5.23 -6.29 8.82
N THR A 82 5.40 -5.53 9.89
CA THR A 82 5.52 -4.07 9.83
C THR A 82 6.66 -3.65 8.91
N ASP A 83 7.81 -4.30 9.03
CA ASP A 83 9.00 -4.02 8.22
C ASP A 83 8.81 -4.48 6.78
N TRP A 84 8.16 -5.63 6.55
CA TRP A 84 7.76 -6.06 5.19
C TRP A 84 6.83 -5.06 4.51
N CYS A 85 5.82 -4.56 5.23
CA CYS A 85 4.88 -3.58 4.69
C CYS A 85 5.56 -2.24 4.39
N TYR A 86 6.45 -1.78 5.26
CA TYR A 86 7.21 -0.55 5.04
C TYR A 86 8.22 -0.69 3.88
N PHE A 87 8.82 -1.88 3.72
CA PHE A 87 9.66 -2.21 2.58
C PHE A 87 8.88 -2.17 1.26
N VAL A 88 7.73 -2.84 1.19
CA VAL A 88 6.88 -2.83 -0.01
C VAL A 88 6.42 -1.40 -0.35
N LEU A 89 6.10 -0.59 0.66
CA LEU A 89 5.77 0.82 0.45
C LEU A 89 6.95 1.62 -0.12
N THR A 90 8.16 1.43 0.43
CA THR A 90 9.37 2.08 -0.09
C THR A 90 9.64 1.67 -1.54
N VAL A 91 9.50 0.39 -1.86
CA VAL A 91 9.60 -0.10 -3.23
C VAL A 91 8.53 0.54 -4.12
N SER A 92 7.29 0.64 -3.64
CA SER A 92 6.20 1.30 -4.39
C SER A 92 6.56 2.74 -4.75
N THR A 93 7.09 3.54 -3.80
CA THR A 93 7.39 4.95 -4.06
C THR A 93 8.62 5.13 -4.95
N LEU A 94 9.60 4.23 -4.87
CA LEU A 94 10.73 4.19 -5.79
C LEU A 94 10.30 3.84 -7.21
N VAL A 95 9.46 2.81 -7.38
CA VAL A 95 8.94 2.42 -8.70
C VAL A 95 8.02 3.51 -9.25
N ASP A 96 7.17 4.14 -8.44
CA ASP A 96 6.37 5.30 -8.82
C ASP A 96 7.27 6.43 -9.35
N ALA A 97 8.31 6.80 -8.60
CA ALA A 97 9.25 7.85 -9.01
C ALA A 97 9.98 7.49 -10.32
N ALA A 98 10.47 6.26 -10.45
CA ALA A 98 11.12 5.77 -11.66
C ALA A 98 10.18 5.80 -12.87
N CYS A 99 8.93 5.34 -12.71
CA CYS A 99 7.92 5.37 -13.76
C CYS A 99 7.62 6.81 -14.20
N VAL A 100 7.46 7.74 -13.26
CA VAL A 100 7.18 9.15 -13.58
C VAL A 100 8.37 9.79 -14.27
N VAL A 101 9.59 9.61 -13.78
CA VAL A 101 10.82 10.12 -14.43
C VAL A 101 10.91 9.59 -15.87
N TYR A 102 10.82 8.26 -16.03
CA TYR A 102 10.94 7.64 -17.35
C TYR A 102 9.85 8.13 -18.31
N ILE A 103 8.59 8.19 -17.87
CA ILE A 103 7.51 8.66 -18.75
C ILE A 103 7.64 10.16 -19.05
N PHE A 104 8.04 10.96 -18.05
CA PHE A 104 8.15 12.41 -18.21
C PHE A 104 9.19 12.81 -19.26
N PHE A 105 10.31 12.08 -19.35
CA PHE A 105 11.42 12.36 -20.25
C PHE A 105 11.47 11.48 -21.50
N CYS A 106 11.04 10.22 -21.43
CA CYS A 106 11.23 9.23 -22.50
C CYS A 106 9.94 8.74 -23.17
N ARG A 107 8.77 8.82 -22.52
CA ARG A 107 7.46 8.39 -23.09
C ARG A 107 6.49 9.55 -23.18
N VAL A 108 6.86 10.52 -24.03
CA VAL A 108 6.06 11.74 -24.26
C VAL A 108 4.69 11.42 -24.86
N ASP A 109 4.56 10.31 -25.57
CA ASP A 109 3.30 9.74 -26.06
C ASP A 109 2.31 9.46 -24.92
N ILE A 110 2.74 8.79 -23.85
CA ILE A 110 1.91 8.53 -22.65
C ILE A 110 1.67 9.84 -21.88
N LYS A 111 2.72 10.65 -21.70
CA LYS A 111 2.65 11.93 -20.99
C LYS A 111 1.60 12.87 -21.57
N ASN A 112 1.52 12.93 -22.90
CA ASN A 112 0.57 13.79 -23.62
C ASN A 112 -0.79 13.10 -23.85
N GLY A 113 -0.96 11.84 -23.45
CA GLY A 113 -2.21 11.09 -23.61
C GLY A 113 -2.50 10.66 -25.04
N ILE A 114 -1.45 10.49 -25.86
CA ILE A 114 -1.55 10.00 -27.24
C ILE A 114 -1.63 8.47 -27.25
N SER A 115 -0.89 7.81 -26.35
CA SER A 115 -0.89 6.35 -26.20
C SER A 115 -1.79 5.91 -25.04
N ASP A 116 -2.61 4.88 -25.29
CA ASP A 116 -3.41 4.14 -24.33
C ASP A 116 -2.74 2.83 -23.85
N GLU A 117 -1.49 2.61 -24.27
CA GLU A 117 -0.73 1.39 -23.98
C GLU A 117 -0.41 1.25 -22.48
N MET A 118 -0.96 0.22 -21.85
CA MET A 118 -0.61 -0.16 -20.48
C MET A 118 0.67 -0.99 -20.44
N THR A 119 1.80 -0.32 -20.21
CA THR A 119 3.12 -0.96 -20.16
C THR A 119 3.27 -1.90 -18.96
N TRP A 120 4.14 -2.91 -19.10
CA TRP A 120 4.35 -3.92 -18.06
C TRP A 120 4.79 -3.33 -16.71
N TYR A 121 5.60 -2.26 -16.74
CA TYR A 121 6.11 -1.62 -15.52
C TYR A 121 5.01 -0.82 -14.79
N LEU A 122 4.05 -0.23 -15.51
CA LEU A 122 2.88 0.38 -14.89
C LEU A 122 1.95 -0.68 -14.26
N LYS A 123 1.77 -1.83 -14.91
CA LYS A 123 1.03 -2.97 -14.35
C LYS A 123 1.68 -3.49 -13.07
N ALA A 124 3.00 -3.71 -13.10
CA ALA A 124 3.76 -4.17 -11.94
C ALA A 124 3.67 -3.16 -10.79
N ASN A 125 3.89 -1.86 -11.09
CA ASN A 125 3.76 -0.79 -10.12
C ASN A 125 2.35 -0.73 -9.50
N TRP A 126 1.30 -0.98 -10.30
CA TRP A 126 -0.07 -0.98 -9.81
C TRP A 126 -0.34 -2.08 -8.77
N VAL A 127 0.20 -3.28 -8.98
CA VAL A 127 0.10 -4.37 -8.00
C VAL A 127 0.78 -3.96 -6.69
N ILE A 128 2.02 -3.45 -6.77
CA ILE A 128 2.79 -3.00 -5.60
C ILE A 128 2.05 -1.87 -4.87
N PHE A 129 1.53 -0.88 -5.61
CA PHE A 129 0.72 0.22 -5.08
C PHE A 129 -0.50 -0.29 -4.30
N ASN A 130 -1.24 -1.25 -4.85
CA ASN A 130 -2.41 -1.82 -4.18
C ASN A 130 -2.04 -2.54 -2.87
N ILE A 131 -0.93 -3.31 -2.88
CA ILE A 131 -0.42 -3.99 -1.69
C ILE A 131 0.03 -2.97 -0.65
N ALA A 132 0.87 -2.02 -1.04
CA ALA A 132 1.47 -1.02 -0.16
C ALA A 132 0.40 -0.19 0.58
N ASN A 133 -0.55 0.39 -0.15
CA ASN A 133 -1.58 1.25 0.44
C ASN A 133 -2.47 0.45 1.41
N SER A 134 -3.00 -0.70 0.97
CA SER A 134 -3.91 -1.50 1.79
C SER A 134 -3.21 -2.02 3.06
N SER A 135 -1.95 -2.47 2.92
CA SER A 135 -1.19 -3.03 4.03
C SER A 135 -0.76 -1.96 5.04
N ALA A 136 -0.43 -0.74 4.60
CA ALA A 136 -0.04 0.34 5.50
C ALA A 136 -1.16 0.68 6.51
N VAL A 137 -2.41 0.81 6.04
CA VAL A 137 -3.55 1.08 6.94
C VAL A 137 -3.81 -0.09 7.88
N VAL A 138 -3.78 -1.33 7.36
CA VAL A 138 -4.03 -2.52 8.17
C VAL A 138 -2.96 -2.70 9.23
N VAL A 139 -1.68 -2.56 8.88
CA VAL A 139 -0.58 -2.67 9.85
C VAL A 139 -0.70 -1.62 10.95
N THR A 140 -1.07 -0.38 10.62
CA THR A 140 -1.30 0.65 11.64
C THR A 140 -2.43 0.24 12.59
N LEU A 141 -3.57 -0.23 12.07
CA LEU A 141 -4.68 -0.69 12.91
C LEU A 141 -4.31 -1.90 13.77
N THR A 142 -3.63 -2.90 13.20
CA THR A 142 -3.23 -4.09 13.95
C THR A 142 -2.13 -3.80 14.95
N PHE A 143 -1.22 -2.87 14.65
CA PHE A 143 -0.18 -2.47 15.60
C PHE A 143 -0.82 -1.86 16.84
N TRP A 144 -1.64 -0.80 16.67
CA TRP A 144 -2.27 -0.12 17.80
C TRP A 144 -3.35 -0.97 18.50
N GLY A 145 -4.05 -1.83 17.77
CA GLY A 145 -5.14 -2.64 18.30
C GLY A 145 -4.72 -3.99 18.90
N LEU A 146 -3.64 -4.61 18.40
CA LEU A 146 -3.26 -5.99 18.74
C LEU A 146 -1.83 -6.16 19.26
N VAL A 147 -0.91 -5.23 18.96
CA VAL A 147 0.52 -5.40 19.28
C VAL A 147 0.97 -4.43 20.39
N TYR A 148 0.51 -3.17 20.34
CA TYR A 148 0.87 -2.16 21.31
C TYR A 148 0.35 -2.53 22.71
N ASN A 149 1.23 -2.47 23.70
CA ASN A 149 0.99 -2.95 25.06
C ASN A 149 0.91 -1.83 26.11
N GLY A 150 0.82 -0.57 25.68
CA GLY A 150 0.77 0.59 26.60
C GLY A 150 2.15 1.13 27.03
N GLY A 151 3.25 0.60 26.49
CA GLY A 151 4.60 1.13 26.73
C GLY A 151 4.88 2.47 26.04
N SER A 152 6.10 2.99 26.16
CA SER A 152 6.49 4.24 25.51
C SER A 152 6.40 4.14 23.98
N VAL A 153 5.74 5.10 23.34
CA VAL A 153 5.71 5.23 21.88
C VAL A 153 7.02 5.83 21.39
N THR A 154 7.72 5.12 20.51
CA THR A 154 8.99 5.58 19.93
C THR A 154 8.77 6.44 18.69
N VAL A 155 9.83 7.16 18.29
CA VAL A 155 9.83 7.88 17.01
C VAL A 155 9.62 6.91 15.84
N ILE A 156 10.20 5.70 15.90
CA ILE A 156 10.01 4.68 14.86
C ILE A 156 8.52 4.34 14.75
N ASP A 157 7.85 4.07 15.87
CA ASP A 157 6.42 3.72 15.87
C ASP A 157 5.54 4.82 15.24
N ILE A 158 5.82 6.09 15.55
CA ILE A 158 5.08 7.22 14.99
C ILE A 158 5.21 7.27 13.48
N PHE A 159 6.43 7.06 12.96
CA PHE A 159 6.70 7.24 11.54
C PHE A 159 6.34 6.01 10.69
N THR A 160 6.60 4.79 11.17
CA THR A 160 6.29 3.55 10.44
C THR A 160 4.81 3.20 10.45
N HIS A 161 4.04 3.67 11.44
CA HIS A 161 2.59 3.44 11.53
C HIS A 161 1.77 4.70 11.27
N GLY A 162 1.97 5.76 12.07
CA GLY A 162 1.14 6.96 12.02
C GLY A 162 1.33 7.77 10.75
N VAL A 163 2.55 8.26 10.52
CA VAL A 163 2.88 9.08 9.34
C VAL A 163 2.73 8.27 8.05
N ASN A 164 3.10 6.99 8.08
CA ASN A 164 2.85 6.06 6.99
C ASN A 164 1.36 5.99 6.59
N ALA A 165 0.45 5.77 7.55
CA ALA A 165 -0.99 5.74 7.28
C ALA A 165 -1.51 7.06 6.71
N ILE A 166 -1.03 8.19 7.24
CA ILE A 166 -1.38 9.52 6.71
C ILE A 166 -0.89 9.67 5.27
N TYR A 167 0.36 9.26 4.99
CA TYR A 167 0.94 9.33 3.65
C TYR A 167 0.09 8.57 2.63
N VAL A 168 -0.26 7.30 2.87
CA VAL A 168 -1.02 6.49 1.90
C VAL A 168 -2.41 7.08 1.64
N ILE A 169 -3.08 7.63 2.67
CA ILE A 169 -4.39 8.29 2.51
C ILE A 169 -4.27 9.57 1.70
N VAL A 170 -3.28 10.42 2.00
CA VAL A 170 -3.04 11.67 1.24
C VAL A 170 -2.66 11.33 -0.20
N ASN A 171 -1.72 10.41 -0.41
CA ASN A 171 -1.27 10.00 -1.74
C ASN A 171 -2.44 9.47 -2.57
N ALA A 172 -3.26 8.59 -2.00
CA ALA A 172 -4.46 8.07 -2.64
C ALA A 172 -5.52 9.14 -2.90
N SER A 173 -5.54 10.24 -2.14
CA SER A 173 -6.48 11.35 -2.33
C SER A 173 -6.07 12.32 -3.44
N VAL A 174 -4.77 12.41 -3.75
CA VAL A 174 -4.26 13.37 -4.74
C VAL A 174 -3.90 12.73 -6.08
N THR A 175 -3.49 11.46 -6.12
CA THR A 175 -3.09 10.78 -7.35
C THR A 175 -4.29 10.46 -8.26
N SER A 176 -4.08 10.37 -9.57
CA SER A 176 -5.05 9.83 -10.53
C SER A 176 -5.05 8.31 -10.63
N VAL A 177 -4.10 7.61 -9.98
CA VAL A 177 -3.98 6.14 -10.06
C VAL A 177 -5.33 5.47 -9.72
N PRO A 178 -5.84 4.58 -10.59
CA PRO A 178 -7.09 3.89 -10.36
C PRO A 178 -6.98 2.85 -9.23
N VAL A 179 -8.06 2.67 -8.47
CA VAL A 179 -8.19 1.57 -7.50
C VAL A 179 -9.38 0.72 -7.93
N ARG A 180 -9.13 -0.52 -8.34
CA ARG A 180 -10.18 -1.43 -8.82
C ARG A 180 -10.72 -2.28 -7.69
N PHE A 181 -12.03 -2.50 -7.69
CA PHE A 181 -12.69 -3.25 -6.64
C PHE A 181 -12.03 -4.61 -6.36
N TYR A 182 -11.72 -5.41 -7.40
CA TYR A 182 -11.16 -6.76 -7.25
C TYR A 182 -9.67 -6.82 -6.87
N HIS A 183 -8.96 -5.69 -6.89
CA HIS A 183 -7.52 -5.67 -6.59
C HIS A 183 -7.21 -5.82 -5.08
N PHE A 184 -8.24 -5.95 -4.23
CA PHE A 184 -8.08 -6.38 -2.83
C PHE A 184 -7.35 -7.72 -2.71
N LEU A 185 -7.48 -8.59 -3.73
CA LEU A 185 -6.80 -9.88 -3.81
C LEU A 185 -5.27 -9.74 -3.77
N HIS A 186 -4.70 -8.64 -4.27
CA HIS A 186 -3.26 -8.42 -4.21
C HIS A 186 -2.76 -8.36 -2.76
N GLY A 187 -3.48 -7.65 -1.90
CA GLY A 187 -3.18 -7.58 -0.46
C GLY A 187 -3.34 -8.93 0.23
N ILE A 188 -4.38 -9.69 -0.11
CA ILE A 188 -4.59 -11.05 0.43
C ILE A 188 -3.41 -11.97 0.08
N LEU A 189 -2.98 -12.00 -1.19
CA LEU A 189 -1.86 -12.84 -1.62
C LEU A 189 -0.56 -12.48 -0.90
N PHE A 190 -0.30 -11.19 -0.68
CA PHE A 190 0.81 -10.72 0.13
C PHE A 190 0.70 -11.20 1.59
N GLY A 191 -0.47 -11.07 2.21
CA GLY A 191 -0.73 -11.57 3.56
C GLY A 191 -0.55 -13.08 3.68
N VAL A 192 -1.05 -13.87 2.73
CA VAL A 192 -0.86 -15.33 2.69
C VAL A 192 0.61 -15.68 2.63
N THR A 193 1.39 -14.97 1.81
CA THR A 193 2.84 -15.14 1.72
C THR A 193 3.50 -14.96 3.08
N TYR A 194 3.12 -13.91 3.82
CA TYR A 194 3.65 -13.66 5.15
C TYR A 194 3.21 -14.74 6.17
N VAL A 195 1.94 -15.17 6.16
CA VAL A 195 1.46 -16.26 7.03
C VAL A 195 2.27 -17.55 6.80
N VAL A 196 2.48 -17.94 5.53
CA VAL A 196 3.31 -19.10 5.16
C VAL A 196 4.73 -18.93 5.68
N PHE A 197 5.33 -17.75 5.48
CA PHE A 197 6.64 -17.42 6.03
C PHE A 197 6.68 -17.62 7.55
N THR A 198 5.70 -17.10 8.31
CA THR A 198 5.72 -17.24 9.78
C THR A 198 5.58 -18.68 10.25
N ALA A 199 4.80 -19.51 9.55
CA ALA A 199 4.64 -20.93 9.88
C ALA A 199 5.95 -21.71 9.63
N VAL A 200 6.61 -21.45 8.50
CA VAL A 200 7.93 -22.03 8.17
C VAL A 200 9.00 -21.55 9.16
N TYR A 201 9.01 -20.25 9.47
CA TYR A 201 9.94 -19.66 10.42
C TYR A 201 9.82 -20.31 11.81
N TYR A 202 8.59 -20.51 12.29
CA TYR A 202 8.34 -21.24 13.53
C TYR A 202 8.80 -22.71 13.45
N ALA A 203 8.46 -23.42 12.38
CA ALA A 203 8.87 -24.82 12.21
C ALA A 203 10.40 -25.00 12.15
N ALA A 204 11.13 -23.98 11.72
CA ALA A 204 12.59 -23.93 11.73
C ALA A 204 13.20 -23.53 13.09
N GLY A 205 12.41 -23.34 14.14
CA GLY A 205 12.87 -22.94 15.48
C GLY A 205 13.08 -21.44 15.66
N GLY A 206 12.47 -20.61 14.80
CA GLY A 206 12.58 -19.15 14.86
C GLY A 206 12.00 -18.54 16.14
N THR A 207 12.57 -17.40 16.56
CA THR A 207 12.18 -16.69 17.80
C THR A 207 12.18 -15.18 17.61
N ASN A 208 11.41 -14.43 18.42
CA ASN A 208 11.52 -12.97 18.45
C ASN A 208 12.76 -12.48 19.23
N HIS A 209 12.93 -11.16 19.35
CA HIS A 209 14.02 -10.52 20.09
C HIS A 209 14.14 -10.92 21.57
N GLN A 210 13.08 -11.49 22.16
CA GLN A 210 13.05 -11.98 23.55
C GLN A 210 13.25 -13.50 23.63
N ASN A 211 13.67 -14.13 22.53
CA ASN A 211 13.84 -15.58 22.38
C ASN A 211 12.55 -16.37 22.67
N LYS A 212 11.38 -15.76 22.46
CA LYS A 212 10.09 -16.44 22.58
C LYS A 212 9.71 -17.10 21.24
N PRO A 213 8.95 -18.21 21.25
CA PRO A 213 8.66 -19.03 20.07
C PRO A 213 7.57 -18.45 19.16
N TYR A 214 7.48 -17.11 19.07
CA TYR A 214 6.50 -16.40 18.26
C TYR A 214 7.08 -15.06 17.80
N ILE A 215 6.64 -14.54 16.64
CA ILE A 215 7.04 -13.21 16.16
C ILE A 215 6.26 -12.13 16.92
N TYR A 216 4.94 -12.23 16.88
CA TYR A 216 4.01 -11.45 17.69
C TYR A 216 3.22 -12.42 18.59
N PRO A 217 2.78 -12.02 19.79
CA PRO A 217 1.93 -12.89 20.62
C PRO A 217 0.67 -13.39 19.91
N VAL A 218 0.12 -12.62 18.97
CA VAL A 218 -1.03 -13.00 18.14
C VAL A 218 -0.69 -13.96 16.98
N LEU A 219 0.59 -14.16 16.69
CA LEU A 219 1.12 -15.11 15.71
C LEU A 219 1.96 -16.20 16.41
N ASP A 220 1.37 -16.81 17.44
CA ASP A 220 1.98 -17.89 18.21
C ASP A 220 1.53 -19.27 17.69
N TRP A 221 2.38 -19.89 16.88
CA TRP A 221 2.10 -21.20 16.28
C TRP A 221 2.15 -22.36 17.27
N THR A 222 2.54 -22.14 18.54
CA THR A 222 2.32 -23.12 19.62
C THR A 222 0.84 -23.28 19.96
N VAL A 223 0.01 -22.28 19.64
CA VAL A 223 -1.45 -22.28 19.80
C VAL A 223 -2.12 -22.06 18.42
N PRO A 224 -2.04 -23.04 17.52
CA PRO A 224 -2.35 -22.85 16.09
C PRO A 224 -3.80 -22.44 15.83
N GLY A 225 -4.76 -22.86 16.66
CA GLY A 225 -6.17 -22.48 16.50
C GLY A 225 -6.38 -20.96 16.63
N THR A 226 -5.80 -20.35 17.67
CA THR A 226 -5.88 -18.90 17.91
C THR A 226 -5.12 -18.13 16.84
N THR A 227 -3.92 -18.59 16.47
CA THR A 227 -3.12 -17.97 15.41
C THR A 227 -3.83 -18.01 14.06
N LEU A 228 -4.43 -19.14 13.69
CA LEU A 228 -5.24 -19.22 12.47
C LEU A 228 -6.44 -18.28 12.51
N ALA A 229 -7.11 -18.13 13.65
CA ALA A 229 -8.22 -17.18 13.79
C ALA A 229 -7.79 -15.73 13.53
N TYR A 230 -6.66 -15.29 14.10
CA TYR A 230 -6.10 -13.95 13.82
C TYR A 230 -5.69 -13.80 12.35
N CYS A 231 -4.99 -14.78 11.78
CA CYS A 231 -4.59 -14.77 10.37
C CYS A 231 -5.81 -14.64 9.45
N LEU A 232 -6.85 -15.44 9.67
CA LEU A 232 -8.08 -15.40 8.87
C LEU A 232 -8.84 -14.08 9.04
N ALA A 233 -8.89 -13.52 10.25
CA ALA A 233 -9.50 -12.20 10.49
C ALA A 233 -8.77 -11.10 9.70
N VAL A 234 -7.43 -11.12 9.68
CA VAL A 234 -6.65 -10.13 8.90
C VAL A 234 -6.83 -10.36 7.40
N LEU A 235 -6.74 -11.60 6.92
CA LEU A 235 -6.81 -11.95 5.50
C LEU A 235 -8.19 -11.73 4.89
N LEU A 236 -9.25 -12.12 5.58
CA LEU A 236 -10.62 -12.11 5.04
C LEU A 236 -11.41 -10.87 5.41
N VAL A 237 -10.96 -10.09 6.41
CA VAL A 237 -11.67 -8.90 6.88
C VAL A 237 -10.79 -7.66 6.78
N ALA A 238 -9.68 -7.59 7.51
CA ALA A 238 -8.91 -6.36 7.62
C ALA A 238 -8.31 -5.90 6.29
N LEU A 239 -7.67 -6.79 5.53
CA LEU A 239 -7.08 -6.49 4.22
C LEU A 239 -8.12 -6.07 3.17
N PRO A 240 -9.25 -6.80 2.99
CA PRO A 240 -10.34 -6.33 2.14
C PRO A 240 -10.89 -4.96 2.54
N LEU A 241 -11.16 -4.73 3.82
CA LEU A 241 -11.67 -3.44 4.29
C LEU A 241 -10.66 -2.30 4.07
N GLY A 242 -9.37 -2.57 4.32
CA GLY A 242 -8.28 -1.65 4.01
C GLY A 242 -8.27 -1.26 2.54
N HIS A 243 -8.38 -2.24 1.63
CA HIS A 243 -8.47 -1.96 0.19
C HIS A 243 -9.74 -1.20 -0.19
N PHE A 244 -10.89 -1.56 0.39
CA PHE A 244 -12.17 -0.91 0.11
C PHE A 244 -12.22 0.54 0.59
N LEU A 245 -11.46 0.91 1.63
CA LEU A 245 -11.22 2.32 1.98
C LEU A 245 -10.59 3.08 0.80
N PHE A 246 -9.54 2.54 0.19
CA PHE A 246 -8.88 3.14 -0.97
C PHE A 246 -9.79 3.16 -2.21
N PHE A 247 -10.59 2.11 -2.42
CA PHE A 247 -11.61 2.10 -3.45
C PHE A 247 -12.65 3.21 -3.22
N GLY A 248 -13.06 3.45 -1.96
CA GLY A 248 -13.95 4.56 -1.59
C GLY A 248 -13.34 5.93 -1.91
N ILE A 249 -12.08 6.16 -1.53
CA ILE A 249 -11.35 7.39 -1.86
C ILE A 249 -11.28 7.58 -3.38
N TYR A 250 -10.97 6.52 -4.12
CA TYR A 250 -10.97 6.53 -5.58
C TYR A 250 -12.35 6.87 -6.17
N ALA A 251 -13.42 6.26 -5.66
CA ALA A 251 -14.78 6.52 -6.10
C ALA A 251 -15.16 7.99 -5.89
N LEU A 252 -14.84 8.56 -4.73
CA LEU A 252 -15.08 9.97 -4.40
C LEU A 252 -14.34 10.90 -5.37
N ARG A 253 -13.02 10.68 -5.55
CA ARG A 253 -12.19 11.42 -6.52
C ARG A 253 -12.78 11.44 -7.92
N ARG A 254 -13.19 10.27 -8.42
CA ARG A 254 -13.72 10.11 -9.78
C ARG A 254 -15.09 10.76 -9.95
N CYS A 255 -15.96 10.60 -8.97
CA CYS A 255 -17.29 11.23 -8.97
C CYS A 255 -17.18 12.76 -8.94
N SER A 256 -16.32 13.33 -8.11
CA SER A 256 -16.10 14.79 -8.03
C SER A 256 -15.58 15.38 -9.35
N CYS A 257 -14.63 14.71 -10.00
CA CYS A 257 -14.11 15.12 -11.31
C CYS A 257 -15.20 15.10 -12.40
N ARG A 258 -16.08 14.09 -12.37
CA ARG A 258 -17.21 14.01 -13.32
C ARG A 258 -18.22 15.13 -13.10
N GLN A 259 -18.50 15.51 -11.85
CA GLN A 259 -19.43 16.61 -11.57
C GLN A 259 -18.90 17.95 -12.09
N GLN A 260 -17.60 18.23 -11.88
CA GLN A 260 -16.96 19.46 -12.38
C GLN A 260 -17.01 19.59 -13.91
N THR A 261 -16.84 18.49 -14.64
CA THR A 261 -16.93 18.47 -16.10
C THR A 261 -18.37 18.65 -16.60
N THR A 262 -19.37 18.16 -15.87
CA THR A 262 -20.78 18.39 -16.22
C THR A 262 -21.27 19.81 -15.88
N SER A 263 -20.71 20.46 -14.86
CA SER A 263 -21.10 21.82 -14.46
C SER A 263 -20.45 22.91 -15.32
N ASN A 264 -19.27 22.63 -15.91
CA ASN A 264 -18.55 23.54 -16.80
C ASN A 264 -18.23 22.84 -18.13
N PRO A 265 -19.22 22.61 -19.00
CA PRO A 265 -18.95 22.15 -20.36
C PRO A 265 -18.17 23.25 -21.11
N VAL A 266 -17.03 22.87 -21.69
CA VAL A 266 -16.21 23.73 -22.57
C VAL A 266 -16.95 24.03 -23.85
#